data_AF-A0AAD0M6W4-F1
#
_entry.id   AF-A0AAD0M6W4-F1
#
_cell.length_a   1.000
_cell.length_b   1.000
_cell.length_c   1.000
_cell.angle_alpha   90.00
_cell.angle_beta   90.00
_cell.angle_gamma   90.00
#
_symmetry.space_group_name_H-M   'P 1'
#
loop_
_entity.id
_entity.type
_entity.pdbx_description
1 polymer ?
#
loop_
_entity_poly.entity_id
_entity_poly.type
_entity_poly.pdbx_seq_one_letter_code
_entity_poly.pdbx_strand_id
1 'polypeptide(L)'
;MRKTPLAIALLLLMQGTHALAADSFDSKLNETAAEYSVDPADVTNFDRQNTQAKKSALAGYINENNELSEIRKYFKETETGKAKERQMKLKTPMEPDEITDLRKRLEAIDKAENEPLHGTANVRIRNVTYNPDSNQPLVIETAPGYAAQVEFYDASGAPWSIRKDGVVGDGDSFTKKIMGEKRHIASFTLNRKYNVSNAAIVMEGLNTTIPVILKGTTSTVDGRVSVTIPKLSPNATIQPVFQHEMDNVSDELVRLQGGDAPAGSKPLSVAGLPNSEAWYDGQHLYLSLPGRLLLPPPINSSISPTGRYLYKVAPTTYISISLNGDRRSGTIQDLYSVDIKRAKTVFDKGVK
;
A
#
# COMPACT_ATOMS: atom_id res chain seq x y z
N MET A 1 -5.42 101.03 -38.00
CA MET A 1 -4.63 99.82 -37.71
C MET A 1 -5.56 98.62 -37.70
N ARG A 2 -5.70 97.94 -38.84
CA ARG A 2 -6.65 96.82 -39.03
C ARG A 2 -5.97 95.52 -38.63
N LYS A 3 -6.38 94.94 -37.50
CA LYS A 3 -6.02 93.58 -37.11
C LYS A 3 -6.72 92.60 -38.05
N THR A 4 -5.95 91.70 -38.65
CA THR A 4 -6.41 90.73 -39.64
C THR A 4 -7.30 89.65 -39.01
N PRO A 5 -8.34 89.16 -39.70
CA PRO A 5 -9.29 88.14 -39.20
C PRO A 5 -8.63 86.81 -38.79
N LEU A 6 -7.41 86.54 -39.28
CA LEU A 6 -6.57 85.42 -38.89
C LEU A 6 -6.23 85.40 -37.38
N ALA A 7 -6.14 86.58 -36.74
CA ALA A 7 -5.76 86.69 -35.33
C ALA A 7 -6.91 86.36 -34.36
N ILE A 8 -8.16 86.47 -34.81
CA ILE A 8 -9.35 86.16 -34.00
C ILE A 8 -9.65 84.65 -34.04
N ALA A 9 -9.43 84.00 -35.20
CA ALA A 9 -9.58 82.56 -35.36
C ALA A 9 -8.55 81.77 -34.54
N LEU A 10 -7.31 82.27 -34.41
CA LEU A 10 -6.26 81.61 -33.62
C LEU A 10 -6.50 81.71 -32.10
N LEU A 11 -7.22 82.74 -31.63
CA LEU A 11 -7.50 82.94 -30.20
C LEU A 11 -8.63 82.03 -29.68
N LEU A 12 -9.57 81.64 -30.55
CA LEU A 12 -10.72 80.79 -30.19
C LEU A 12 -10.42 79.29 -30.22
N LEU A 13 -9.37 78.86 -30.92
CA LEU A 13 -8.88 77.47 -30.91
C LEU A 13 -8.16 77.10 -29.60
N MET A 14 -7.83 78.06 -28.73
CA MET A 14 -7.16 77.81 -27.45
C MET A 14 -8.09 77.67 -26.23
N GLN A 15 -9.41 77.85 -26.38
CA GLN A 15 -10.35 77.69 -25.27
C GLN A 15 -11.35 76.59 -25.60
N GLY A 16 -11.08 75.40 -25.07
CA GLY A 16 -11.89 74.21 -25.32
C GLY A 16 -13.29 74.35 -24.73
N THR A 17 -14.30 74.13 -25.58
CA THR A 17 -15.58 73.48 -25.28
C THR A 17 -16.22 73.07 -26.61
N HIS A 18 -16.02 71.81 -27.01
CA HIS A 18 -16.66 71.22 -28.19
C HIS A 18 -18.10 70.83 -27.84
N ALA A 19 -19.08 71.65 -28.23
CA ALA A 19 -20.46 71.21 -28.54
C ALA A 19 -21.40 72.38 -28.90
N LEU A 20 -21.17 73.60 -28.39
CA LEU A 20 -22.11 74.73 -28.58
C LEU A 20 -21.71 75.73 -29.68
N ALA A 21 -20.59 75.50 -30.37
CA ALA A 21 -20.08 76.44 -31.36
C ALA A 21 -20.56 76.18 -32.80
N ALA A 22 -21.02 74.96 -33.12
CA ALA A 22 -21.37 74.58 -34.49
C ALA A 22 -22.60 75.35 -35.02
N ASP A 23 -23.70 75.40 -34.26
CA ASP A 23 -24.93 76.08 -34.69
C ASP A 23 -24.78 77.61 -34.83
N SER A 24 -23.93 78.23 -34.02
CA SER A 24 -23.67 79.68 -34.08
C SER A 24 -22.73 80.09 -35.21
N PHE A 25 -21.92 79.14 -35.70
CA PHE A 25 -20.99 79.37 -36.81
C PHE A 25 -21.73 79.31 -38.14
N ASP A 26 -22.62 78.32 -38.32
CA ASP A 26 -23.40 78.16 -39.54
C ASP A 26 -24.42 79.30 -39.76
N SER A 27 -25.04 79.82 -38.69
CA SER A 27 -25.97 80.96 -38.82
C SER A 27 -25.24 82.25 -39.25
N LYS A 28 -24.05 82.51 -38.69
CA LYS A 28 -23.23 83.68 -39.04
C LYS A 28 -22.55 83.55 -40.40
N LEU A 29 -22.22 82.34 -40.84
CA LEU A 29 -21.73 82.09 -42.20
C LEU A 29 -22.82 82.31 -43.25
N ASN A 30 -24.07 81.91 -42.98
CA ASN A 30 -25.18 82.16 -43.88
C ASN A 30 -25.57 83.64 -43.96
N GLU A 31 -25.55 84.39 -42.85
CA GLU A 31 -25.80 85.84 -42.87
C GLU A 31 -24.71 86.61 -43.64
N THR A 32 -23.44 86.25 -43.47
CA THR A 32 -22.34 86.87 -44.22
C THR A 32 -22.26 86.43 -45.69
N ALA A 33 -22.73 85.24 -46.04
CA ALA A 33 -22.80 84.78 -47.43
C ALA A 33 -23.92 85.48 -48.23
N ALA A 34 -25.01 85.90 -47.59
CA ALA A 34 -26.08 86.66 -48.23
C ALA A 34 -25.67 88.11 -48.61
N GLU A 35 -24.68 88.67 -47.90
CA GLU A 35 -24.19 90.04 -48.12
C GLU A 35 -23.15 90.14 -49.26
N TYR A 36 -22.60 89.01 -49.70
CA TYR A 36 -21.66 88.91 -50.82
C TYR A 36 -22.19 87.98 -51.92
N SER A 37 -23.22 88.44 -52.63
CA SER A 37 -23.59 87.83 -53.91
C SER A 37 -22.57 88.25 -54.97
N VAL A 38 -21.64 87.34 -55.30
CA VAL A 38 -20.63 87.56 -56.34
C VAL A 38 -21.23 87.18 -57.69
N ASP A 39 -21.34 88.14 -58.60
CA ASP A 39 -21.77 87.91 -59.98
C ASP A 39 -20.76 86.96 -60.69
N PRO A 40 -21.19 85.84 -61.30
CA PRO A 40 -20.30 84.91 -61.99
C PRO A 40 -19.40 85.54 -63.06
N ALA A 41 -19.76 86.73 -63.58
CA ALA A 41 -18.99 87.49 -64.56
C ALA A 41 -17.77 88.24 -63.98
N ASP A 42 -17.77 88.56 -62.69
CA ASP A 42 -16.70 89.33 -62.03
C ASP A 42 -15.58 88.45 -61.43
N VAL A 43 -15.73 87.12 -61.51
CA VAL A 43 -14.71 86.19 -61.04
C VAL A 43 -13.60 86.07 -62.09
N THR A 44 -12.45 86.71 -61.84
CA THR A 44 -11.31 86.64 -62.74
C THR A 44 -10.72 85.23 -62.79
N ASN A 45 -10.01 84.89 -63.89
CA ASN A 45 -9.34 83.58 -64.02
C ASN A 45 -8.34 83.32 -62.88
N PHE A 46 -7.74 84.38 -62.34
CA PHE A 46 -6.83 84.33 -61.20
C PHE A 46 -7.55 83.88 -59.91
N ASP A 47 -8.77 84.39 -59.65
CA ASP A 47 -9.54 84.03 -58.47
C ASP A 47 -10.02 82.57 -58.50
N ARG A 48 -10.38 82.05 -59.68
CA ARG A 48 -10.74 80.63 -59.86
C ARG A 48 -9.54 79.72 -59.60
N GLN A 49 -8.38 80.06 -60.16
CA GLN A 49 -7.15 79.29 -60.00
C GLN A 49 -6.69 79.29 -58.53
N ASN A 50 -6.77 80.43 -57.85
CA ASN A 50 -6.38 80.56 -56.45
C ASN A 50 -7.35 79.84 -55.50
N THR A 51 -8.65 79.82 -55.82
CA THR A 51 -9.65 79.06 -55.07
C THR A 51 -9.48 77.55 -55.26
N GLN A 52 -9.15 77.10 -56.47
CA GLN A 52 -8.89 75.69 -56.76
C GLN A 52 -7.57 75.22 -56.10
N ALA A 53 -6.53 76.05 -56.09
CA ALA A 53 -5.29 75.80 -55.36
C ALA A 53 -5.51 75.74 -53.84
N LYS A 54 -6.37 76.60 -53.28
CA LYS A 54 -6.74 76.53 -51.85
C LYS A 54 -7.56 75.29 -51.52
N LYS A 55 -8.48 74.88 -52.40
CA LYS A 55 -9.26 73.64 -52.23
C LYS A 55 -8.38 72.39 -52.33
N SER A 56 -7.43 72.34 -53.27
CA SER A 56 -6.50 71.21 -53.38
C SER A 56 -5.51 71.15 -52.23
N ALA A 57 -5.01 72.31 -51.76
CA ALA A 57 -4.19 72.38 -50.56
C ALA A 57 -4.97 71.90 -49.33
N LEU A 58 -6.21 72.36 -49.14
CA LEU A 58 -7.07 71.92 -48.03
C LEU A 58 -7.41 70.43 -48.13
N ALA A 59 -7.69 69.91 -49.33
CA ALA A 59 -7.89 68.48 -49.56
C ALA A 59 -6.63 67.67 -49.21
N GLY A 60 -5.44 68.17 -49.55
CA GLY A 60 -4.17 67.60 -49.14
C GLY A 60 -4.01 67.55 -47.61
N TYR A 61 -4.28 68.67 -46.92
CA TYR A 61 -4.24 68.74 -45.46
C TYR A 61 -5.26 67.82 -44.76
N ILE A 62 -6.48 67.69 -45.31
CA ILE A 62 -7.51 66.79 -44.79
C ILE A 62 -7.08 65.33 -44.98
N ASN A 63 -6.53 65.00 -46.14
CA ASN A 63 -6.08 63.63 -46.44
C ASN A 63 -4.90 63.24 -45.55
N GLU A 64 -3.91 64.13 -45.39
CA GLU A 64 -2.77 63.94 -44.49
C GLU A 64 -3.21 63.80 -43.02
N ASN A 65 -4.18 64.60 -42.56
CA ASN A 65 -4.72 64.45 -41.21
C ASN A 65 -5.48 63.14 -41.00
N ASN A 66 -6.20 62.66 -42.01
CA ASN A 66 -6.88 61.37 -41.96
C ASN A 66 -5.86 60.23 -41.88
N GLU A 67 -4.82 60.24 -42.73
CA GLU A 67 -3.72 59.28 -42.67
C GLU A 67 -3.00 59.31 -41.31
N LEU A 68 -2.72 60.49 -40.78
CA LEU A 68 -2.15 60.67 -39.44
C LEU A 68 -3.09 60.20 -38.32
N SER A 69 -4.40 60.21 -38.54
CA SER A 69 -5.38 59.71 -37.56
C SER A 69 -5.39 58.18 -37.50
N GLU A 70 -5.28 57.52 -38.65
CA GLU A 70 -5.19 56.06 -38.73
C GLU A 70 -3.88 55.55 -38.15
N ILE A 71 -2.77 56.21 -38.48
CA ILE A 71 -1.45 55.92 -37.91
C ILE A 71 -1.46 56.09 -36.38
N ARG A 72 -2.05 57.19 -35.87
CA ARG A 72 -2.21 57.39 -34.41
C ARG A 72 -3.06 56.32 -33.75
N LYS A 73 -4.14 55.88 -34.41
CA LYS A 73 -5.01 54.80 -33.90
C LYS A 73 -4.25 53.47 -33.83
N TYR A 74 -3.52 53.11 -34.89
CA TYR A 74 -2.68 51.91 -34.93
C TYR A 74 -1.59 51.92 -33.85
N PHE A 75 -0.89 53.05 -33.66
CA PHE A 75 0.10 53.18 -32.59
C PHE A 75 -0.53 53.12 -31.20
N LYS A 76 -1.73 53.67 -31.01
CA LYS A 76 -2.44 53.61 -29.72
C LYS A 76 -2.92 52.19 -29.39
N GLU A 77 -3.41 51.45 -30.37
CA GLU A 77 -3.83 50.04 -30.21
C GLU A 77 -2.63 49.13 -29.92
N THR A 78 -1.49 49.36 -30.58
CA THR A 78 -0.26 48.59 -30.30
C THR A 78 0.36 48.95 -28.95
N GLU A 79 0.37 50.22 -28.54
CA GLU A 79 0.82 50.66 -27.21
C GLU A 79 -0.08 50.11 -26.08
N THR A 80 -1.41 50.18 -26.26
CA THR A 80 -2.36 49.62 -25.28
C THR A 80 -2.28 48.10 -25.21
N GLY A 81 -2.07 47.41 -26.34
CA GLY A 81 -1.79 45.98 -26.38
C GLY A 81 -0.52 45.60 -25.60
N LYS A 82 0.59 46.30 -25.85
CA LYS A 82 1.86 46.10 -25.13
C LYS A 82 1.75 46.44 -23.64
N ALA A 83 1.04 47.50 -23.28
CA ALA A 83 0.82 47.88 -21.89
C ALA A 83 -0.05 46.85 -21.14
N LYS A 84 -1.07 46.31 -21.80
CA LYS A 84 -1.92 45.23 -21.29
C LYS A 84 -1.11 43.95 -21.09
N GLU A 85 -0.28 43.56 -22.06
CA GLU A 85 0.60 42.39 -21.96
C GLU A 85 1.61 42.54 -20.81
N ARG A 86 2.21 43.73 -20.65
CA ARG A 86 3.09 44.03 -19.51
C ARG A 86 2.37 43.94 -18.17
N GLN A 87 1.15 44.48 -18.06
CA GLN A 87 0.34 44.36 -16.83
C GLN A 87 -0.08 42.91 -16.56
N MET A 88 -0.38 42.14 -17.60
CA MET A 88 -0.70 40.71 -17.49
C MET A 88 0.51 39.93 -16.96
N LYS A 89 1.70 40.13 -17.53
CA LYS A 89 2.95 39.52 -17.06
C LYS A 89 3.33 39.93 -15.64
N LEU A 90 2.97 41.16 -15.23
CA LEU A 90 3.22 41.64 -13.87
C LEU A 90 2.28 40.97 -12.83
N LYS A 91 1.02 40.72 -13.20
CA LYS A 91 -0.01 40.15 -12.32
C LYS A 91 -0.03 38.62 -12.31
N THR A 92 0.45 38.01 -13.38
CA THR A 92 0.58 36.56 -13.55
C THR A 92 2.05 36.29 -13.87
N PRO A 93 2.90 36.05 -12.86
CA PRO A 93 4.35 35.91 -13.04
C PRO A 93 4.75 34.68 -13.87
N MET A 94 3.81 33.78 -14.11
CA MET A 94 3.97 32.56 -14.89
C MET A 94 2.78 32.44 -15.85
N GLU A 95 3.07 32.13 -17.10
CA GLU A 95 2.05 31.79 -18.08
C GLU A 95 1.35 30.46 -17.70
N PRO A 96 0.10 30.21 -18.11
CA PRO A 96 -0.64 28.99 -17.76
C PRO A 96 0.10 27.67 -18.07
N ASP A 97 0.85 27.65 -19.17
CA ASP A 97 1.68 26.49 -19.55
C ASP A 97 2.85 26.30 -18.59
N GLU A 98 3.48 27.39 -18.14
CA GLU A 98 4.56 27.35 -17.14
C GLU A 98 4.03 26.90 -15.77
N ILE A 99 2.82 27.31 -15.39
CA ILE A 99 2.14 26.83 -14.18
C ILE A 99 1.88 25.32 -14.28
N THR A 100 1.44 24.86 -15.44
CA THR A 100 1.17 23.43 -15.70
C THR A 100 2.45 22.61 -15.63
N ASP A 101 3.53 23.10 -16.24
CA ASP A 101 4.85 22.46 -16.18
C ASP A 101 5.44 22.48 -14.77
N LEU A 102 5.26 23.58 -14.02
CA LEU A 102 5.63 23.62 -12.61
C LEU A 102 4.87 22.58 -11.80
N ARG A 103 3.54 22.47 -11.99
CA ARG A 103 2.74 21.45 -11.29
C ARG A 103 3.17 20.03 -11.62
N LYS A 104 3.45 19.73 -12.89
CA LYS A 104 3.98 18.41 -13.29
C LYS A 104 5.33 18.12 -12.65
N ARG A 105 6.22 19.11 -12.56
CA ARG A 105 7.52 18.96 -11.89
C ARG A 105 7.36 18.74 -10.39
N LEU A 106 6.49 19.50 -9.73
CA LEU A 106 6.19 19.31 -8.31
C LEU A 106 5.59 17.93 -8.05
N GLU A 107 4.64 17.48 -8.88
CA GLU A 107 4.08 16.12 -8.79
C GLU A 107 5.15 15.04 -9.03
N ALA A 108 6.06 15.25 -9.98
CA ALA A 108 7.17 14.33 -10.22
C ALA A 108 8.17 14.30 -9.05
N ILE A 109 8.43 15.43 -8.40
CA ILE A 109 9.25 15.52 -7.19
C ILE A 109 8.56 14.80 -6.04
N ASP A 110 7.30 15.13 -5.75
CA ASP A 110 6.50 14.47 -4.69
C ASP A 110 6.43 12.97 -4.92
N LYS A 111 6.22 12.54 -6.17
CA LYS A 111 6.24 11.14 -6.54
C LYS A 111 7.61 10.53 -6.29
N ALA A 112 8.70 11.13 -6.78
CA ALA A 112 10.06 10.59 -6.61
C ALA A 112 10.51 10.54 -5.15
N GLU A 113 10.05 11.48 -4.31
CA GLU A 113 10.33 11.50 -2.87
C GLU A 113 9.60 10.38 -2.12
N ASN A 114 8.36 10.08 -2.51
CA ASN A 114 7.51 9.09 -1.83
C ASN A 114 7.53 7.70 -2.48
N GLU A 115 7.98 7.59 -3.73
CA GLU A 115 8.02 6.33 -4.45
C GLU A 115 9.01 5.37 -3.75
N PRO A 116 8.56 4.14 -3.41
CA PRO A 116 9.44 3.17 -2.81
C PRO A 116 10.65 2.90 -3.71
N LEU A 117 11.88 3.13 -3.20
CA LEU A 117 13.14 2.84 -3.91
C LEU A 117 13.25 1.39 -4.41
N HIS A 118 12.46 0.49 -3.83
CA HIS A 118 12.27 -0.87 -4.27
C HIS A 118 10.77 -1.02 -4.50
N GLY A 119 10.36 -1.49 -5.68
CA GLY A 119 8.94 -1.55 -6.08
C GLY A 119 8.03 -2.27 -5.08
N THR A 120 6.73 -2.30 -5.36
CA THR A 120 5.71 -2.85 -4.45
C THR A 120 6.08 -4.25 -3.96
N ALA A 121 6.19 -4.40 -2.63
CA ALA A 121 6.52 -5.69 -2.04
C ALA A 121 5.34 -6.68 -2.20
N ASN A 122 5.65 -7.94 -2.46
CA ASN A 122 4.65 -9.00 -2.57
C ASN A 122 4.16 -9.37 -1.16
N VAL A 123 2.91 -9.04 -0.87
CA VAL A 123 2.27 -9.39 0.40
C VAL A 123 1.75 -10.82 0.31
N ARG A 124 2.18 -11.69 1.24
CA ARG A 124 1.71 -13.07 1.34
C ARG A 124 1.06 -13.36 2.69
N ILE A 125 0.18 -14.36 2.67
CA ILE A 125 -0.47 -14.90 3.87
C ILE A 125 0.05 -16.33 4.08
N ARG A 126 0.45 -16.65 5.31
CA ARG A 126 1.00 -17.97 5.65
C ARG A 126 0.29 -18.55 6.87
N ASN A 127 0.09 -19.86 6.87
CA ASN A 127 -0.37 -20.61 8.03
C ASN A 127 0.74 -21.55 8.45
N VAL A 128 1.12 -21.52 9.73
CA VAL A 128 2.25 -22.31 10.25
C VAL A 128 1.86 -22.95 11.56
N THR A 129 2.10 -24.25 11.69
CA THR A 129 2.05 -24.91 12.99
C THR A 129 3.40 -24.74 13.67
N TYR A 130 3.43 -24.07 14.81
CA TYR A 130 4.66 -23.82 15.56
C TYR A 130 4.65 -24.62 16.85
N ASN A 131 5.64 -25.50 17.02
CA ASN A 131 5.83 -26.21 18.27
C ASN A 131 6.77 -25.39 19.19
N PRO A 132 6.32 -24.91 20.36
CA PRO A 132 7.16 -24.16 21.30
C PRO A 132 8.36 -24.94 21.83
N ASP A 133 8.32 -26.27 21.76
CA ASP A 133 9.40 -27.15 22.19
C ASP A 133 10.37 -27.49 21.05
N SER A 134 10.10 -26.99 19.83
CA SER A 134 11.01 -27.10 18.68
C SER A 134 12.18 -26.12 18.81
N ASN A 135 13.35 -26.50 18.29
CA ASN A 135 14.55 -25.66 18.24
C ASN A 135 14.57 -24.65 17.08
N GLN A 136 13.49 -24.54 16.31
CA GLN A 136 13.42 -23.67 15.14
C GLN A 136 12.68 -22.37 15.45
N PRO A 137 13.27 -21.19 15.19
CA PRO A 137 12.58 -19.92 15.41
C PRO A 137 11.60 -19.61 14.28
N LEU A 138 10.57 -18.81 14.58
CA LEU A 138 9.62 -18.33 13.58
C LEU A 138 10.25 -17.20 12.76
N VAL A 139 10.29 -17.33 11.43
CA VAL A 139 10.85 -16.29 10.55
C VAL A 139 9.74 -15.46 9.93
N ILE A 140 9.82 -14.14 10.10
CA ILE A 140 8.88 -13.15 9.55
C ILE A 140 9.63 -12.15 8.69
N GLU A 141 9.13 -11.92 7.48
CA GLU A 141 9.66 -10.96 6.52
C GLU A 141 8.76 -9.73 6.46
N THR A 142 9.36 -8.55 6.52
CA THR A 142 8.64 -7.27 6.42
C THR A 142 9.45 -6.25 5.64
N ALA A 143 8.77 -5.26 5.06
CA ALA A 143 9.37 -4.21 4.27
C ALA A 143 8.99 -2.83 4.83
N PRO A 144 9.79 -1.78 4.58
CA PRO A 144 9.48 -0.42 5.03
C PRO A 144 8.11 0.04 4.51
N GLY A 145 7.30 0.64 5.38
CA GLY A 145 5.94 1.06 5.05
C GLY A 145 4.88 -0.04 5.14
N TYR A 146 5.29 -1.29 5.38
CA TYR A 146 4.38 -2.42 5.61
C TYR A 146 4.44 -2.88 7.07
N ALA A 147 3.33 -3.48 7.53
CA ALA A 147 3.25 -4.12 8.83
C ALA A 147 2.98 -5.62 8.66
N ALA A 148 3.81 -6.46 9.28
CA ALA A 148 3.63 -7.90 9.31
C ALA A 148 2.82 -8.29 10.54
N GLN A 149 1.72 -9.01 10.35
CA GLN A 149 0.84 -9.43 11.43
C GLN A 149 1.02 -10.92 11.72
N VAL A 150 1.23 -11.27 12.98
CA VAL A 150 1.34 -12.65 13.45
C VAL A 150 0.23 -12.91 14.44
N GLU A 151 -0.66 -13.83 14.12
CA GLU A 151 -1.81 -14.21 14.92
C GLU A 151 -1.56 -15.57 15.57
N PHE A 152 -1.81 -15.69 16.87
CA PHE A 152 -1.59 -16.95 17.59
C PHE A 152 -2.91 -17.61 17.98
N TYR A 153 -2.98 -18.89 17.68
CA TYR A 153 -4.12 -19.77 17.97
C TYR A 153 -3.63 -21.01 18.71
N ASP A 154 -4.51 -21.57 19.53
CA ASP A 154 -4.27 -22.84 20.20
C ASP A 154 -4.75 -24.04 19.38
N ALA A 155 -4.59 -25.24 19.94
CA ALA A 155 -4.99 -26.49 19.31
C ALA A 155 -6.48 -26.55 18.92
N SER A 156 -7.35 -25.85 19.65
CA SER A 156 -8.79 -25.78 19.36
C SER A 156 -9.18 -24.70 18.33
N GLY A 157 -8.20 -23.92 17.87
CA GLY A 157 -8.43 -22.73 17.04
C GLY A 157 -8.85 -21.50 17.85
N ALA A 158 -8.82 -21.57 19.18
CA ALA A 158 -9.11 -20.41 20.02
C ALA A 158 -7.93 -19.44 20.02
N PRO A 159 -8.17 -18.12 20.02
CA PRO A 159 -7.10 -17.13 20.07
C PRO A 159 -6.28 -17.24 21.36
N TRP A 160 -4.95 -17.31 21.25
CA TRP A 160 -4.05 -17.40 22.40
C TRP A 160 -3.47 -16.03 22.73
N SER A 161 -3.73 -15.53 23.94
CA SER A 161 -3.30 -14.22 24.40
C SER A 161 -1.79 -14.07 24.57
N ILE A 162 -1.26 -12.96 24.06
CA ILE A 162 0.14 -12.54 24.16
C ILE A 162 0.29 -11.61 25.37
N ARG A 163 1.36 -11.83 26.16
CA ARG A 163 1.75 -10.95 27.26
C ARG A 163 2.57 -9.76 26.77
N LYS A 164 2.50 -8.66 27.54
CA LYS A 164 3.16 -7.38 27.17
C LYS A 164 4.67 -7.37 27.36
N ASP A 165 5.22 -8.30 28.13
CA ASP A 165 6.61 -8.40 28.56
C ASP A 165 7.58 -8.97 27.53
N GLY A 166 7.10 -9.38 26.35
CA GLY A 166 7.99 -9.73 25.26
C GLY A 166 8.85 -8.53 24.80
N VAL A 167 10.05 -8.80 24.33
CA VAL A 167 11.02 -7.78 23.91
C VAL A 167 11.35 -7.93 22.43
N VAL A 168 11.64 -6.82 21.76
CA VAL A 168 12.27 -6.80 20.43
C VAL A 168 13.74 -6.42 20.64
N GLY A 169 14.65 -7.10 19.94
CA GLY A 169 16.09 -6.82 20.02
C GLY A 169 16.42 -5.39 19.61
N ASP A 170 16.26 -5.06 18.32
CA ASP A 170 16.45 -3.71 17.80
C ASP A 170 15.12 -2.94 17.75
N GLY A 171 14.79 -2.28 18.87
CA GLY A 171 13.58 -1.47 19.02
C GLY A 171 13.57 -0.16 18.21
N ASP A 172 14.72 0.29 17.71
CA ASP A 172 14.80 1.49 16.86
C ASP A 172 14.40 1.15 15.43
N SER A 173 14.83 -0.02 14.95
CA SER A 173 14.54 -0.49 13.60
C SER A 173 13.20 -1.24 13.49
N PHE A 174 12.79 -1.93 14.55
CA PHE A 174 11.54 -2.69 14.58
C PHE A 174 10.64 -2.27 15.73
N THR A 175 9.38 -1.95 15.41
CA THR A 175 8.35 -1.70 16.42
C THR A 175 7.43 -2.91 16.52
N LYS A 176 7.23 -3.40 17.75
CA LYS A 176 6.21 -4.42 18.06
C LYS A 176 4.99 -3.78 18.71
N LYS A 177 3.80 -4.12 18.21
CA LYS A 177 2.51 -3.76 18.82
C LYS A 177 1.63 -5.00 19.00
N ILE A 178 1.00 -5.13 20.17
CA ILE A 178 0.03 -6.20 20.43
C ILE A 178 -1.38 -5.64 20.20
N MET A 179 -2.21 -6.38 19.47
CA MET A 179 -3.56 -5.99 19.06
C MET A 179 -4.57 -7.14 19.18
N GLY A 180 -5.83 -6.82 18.89
CA GLY A 180 -6.98 -7.72 19.00
C GLY A 180 -7.58 -7.74 20.41
N GLU A 181 -8.88 -7.96 20.52
CA GLU A 181 -9.60 -7.97 21.81
C GLU A 181 -8.99 -8.98 22.80
N LYS A 182 -8.64 -10.17 22.29
CA LYS A 182 -7.96 -11.23 23.06
C LYS A 182 -6.43 -11.12 23.09
N ARG A 183 -5.85 -10.01 22.62
CA ARG A 183 -4.40 -9.78 22.55
C ARG A 183 -3.61 -10.90 21.86
N HIS A 184 -4.16 -11.49 20.80
CA HIS A 184 -3.57 -12.64 20.11
C HIS A 184 -2.81 -12.26 18.84
N ILE A 185 -2.75 -10.96 18.49
CA ILE A 185 -2.12 -10.46 17.28
C ILE A 185 -0.88 -9.65 17.65
N ALA A 186 0.28 -10.03 17.15
CA ALA A 186 1.50 -9.24 17.18
C ALA A 186 1.76 -8.60 15.81
N SER A 187 1.81 -7.28 15.76
CA SER A 187 2.16 -6.51 14.57
C SER A 187 3.61 -6.04 14.67
N PHE A 188 4.37 -6.25 13.60
CA PHE A 188 5.76 -5.82 13.46
C PHE A 188 5.91 -4.86 12.29
N THR A 189 6.42 -3.66 12.56
CA THR A 189 6.69 -2.64 11.55
C THR A 189 8.19 -2.35 11.48
N LEU A 190 8.70 -2.19 10.26
CA LEU A 190 10.10 -1.85 10.00
C LEU A 190 10.25 -0.35 9.77
N ASN A 191 10.99 0.31 10.66
CA ASN A 191 11.27 1.75 10.60
C ASN A 191 12.56 2.06 9.82
N ARG A 192 13.53 1.13 9.82
CA ARG A 192 14.82 1.29 9.13
C ARG A 192 15.06 0.14 8.15
N LYS A 193 15.49 0.47 6.94
CA LYS A 193 15.66 -0.51 5.85
C LYS A 193 16.76 -1.55 6.19
N TYR A 194 16.61 -2.76 5.65
CA TYR A 194 17.66 -3.80 5.61
C TYR A 194 18.20 -4.29 6.95
N ASN A 195 17.39 -4.24 7.99
CA ASN A 195 17.82 -4.72 9.29
C ASN A 195 17.27 -6.12 9.58
N VAL A 196 18.03 -6.88 10.36
CA VAL A 196 17.64 -8.18 10.88
C VAL A 196 17.66 -8.09 12.39
N SER A 197 16.56 -8.46 13.03
CA SER A 197 16.44 -8.49 14.48
C SER A 197 15.77 -9.78 14.91
N ASN A 198 15.73 -10.02 16.21
CA ASN A 198 14.85 -10.99 16.82
C ASN A 198 13.79 -10.30 17.70
N ALA A 199 12.76 -11.05 18.03
CA ALA A 199 11.78 -10.72 19.05
C ALA A 199 11.47 -11.96 19.88
N ALA A 200 11.24 -11.76 21.17
CA ALA A 200 10.71 -12.79 22.06
C ALA A 200 9.23 -12.51 22.29
N ILE A 201 8.37 -13.44 21.88
CA ILE A 201 6.94 -13.40 22.18
C ILE A 201 6.66 -14.26 23.40
N VAL A 202 6.07 -13.66 24.42
CA VAL A 202 5.68 -14.35 25.66
C VAL A 202 4.17 -14.56 25.60
N MET A 203 3.74 -15.80 25.73
CA MET A 203 2.32 -16.17 25.69
C MET A 203 1.76 -16.32 27.10
N GLU A 204 0.47 -16.06 27.30
CA GLU A 204 -0.17 -16.31 28.60
C GLU A 204 -0.22 -17.81 28.90
N GLY A 205 0.28 -18.20 30.06
CA GLY A 205 0.34 -19.58 30.54
C GLY A 205 1.28 -20.53 29.80
N LEU A 206 2.04 -20.04 28.82
CA LEU A 206 3.17 -20.78 28.27
C LEU A 206 4.42 -20.41 29.09
N ASN A 207 5.15 -21.42 29.56
CA ASN A 207 6.37 -21.25 30.35
C ASN A 207 7.61 -20.91 29.50
N THR A 208 7.50 -21.01 28.17
CA THR A 208 8.56 -20.68 27.22
C THR A 208 8.20 -19.48 26.36
N THR A 209 9.22 -18.78 25.86
CA THR A 209 9.05 -17.71 24.87
C THR A 209 9.14 -18.27 23.46
N ILE A 210 8.40 -17.69 22.53
CA ILE A 210 8.51 -17.99 21.10
C ILE A 210 9.55 -17.04 20.48
N PRO A 211 10.74 -17.53 20.07
CA PRO A 211 11.71 -16.72 19.35
C PRO A 211 11.23 -16.46 17.91
N VAL A 212 11.19 -15.20 17.54
CA VAL A 212 10.85 -14.72 16.20
C VAL A 212 12.07 -14.03 15.60
N ILE A 213 12.45 -14.39 14.38
CA ILE A 213 13.44 -13.68 13.58
C ILE A 213 12.71 -12.75 12.64
N LEU A 214 13.01 -11.46 12.74
CA LEU A 214 12.47 -10.41 11.89
C LEU A 214 13.50 -10.07 10.81
N LYS A 215 13.12 -10.22 9.55
CA LYS A 215 13.95 -9.90 8.39
C LYS A 215 13.36 -8.73 7.62
N GLY A 216 14.10 -7.63 7.55
CA GLY A 216 13.79 -6.53 6.66
C GLY A 216 14.13 -6.90 5.21
N THR A 217 13.12 -6.96 4.35
CA THR A 217 13.26 -7.25 2.91
C THR A 217 12.73 -6.08 2.08
N THR A 218 12.87 -6.18 0.76
CA THR A 218 12.35 -5.20 -0.20
C THR A 218 11.28 -5.76 -1.13
N SER A 219 11.10 -7.07 -1.16
CA SER A 219 10.29 -7.74 -2.18
C SER A 219 9.19 -8.64 -1.60
N THR A 220 9.27 -9.01 -0.31
CA THR A 220 8.33 -9.94 0.33
C THR A 220 7.90 -9.45 1.69
N VAL A 221 6.58 -9.42 1.92
CA VAL A 221 6.00 -9.06 3.21
C VAL A 221 5.06 -10.18 3.65
N ASP A 222 5.27 -10.66 4.86
CA ASP A 222 4.31 -11.52 5.54
C ASP A 222 3.17 -10.67 6.11
N GLY A 223 2.18 -10.35 5.27
CA GLY A 223 1.06 -9.50 5.67
C GLY A 223 0.26 -10.09 6.82
N ARG A 224 0.02 -11.41 6.78
CA ARG A 224 -0.57 -12.17 7.89
C ARG A 224 0.05 -13.56 8.00
N VAL A 225 0.48 -13.92 9.20
CA VAL A 225 0.94 -15.25 9.57
C VAL A 225 0.05 -15.79 10.68
N SER A 226 -0.76 -16.79 10.37
CA SER A 226 -1.57 -17.47 11.38
C SER A 226 -0.77 -18.66 11.94
N VAL A 227 -0.45 -18.57 13.23
CA VAL A 227 0.37 -19.54 13.94
C VAL A 227 -0.51 -20.39 14.84
N THR A 228 -0.55 -21.70 14.59
CA THR A 228 -1.23 -22.65 15.48
C THR A 228 -0.20 -23.31 16.38
N ILE A 229 -0.41 -23.17 17.69
CA ILE A 229 0.36 -23.87 18.72
C ILE A 229 -0.39 -25.14 19.10
N PRO A 230 0.22 -26.33 19.00
CA PRO A 230 -0.42 -27.61 19.32
C PRO A 230 -0.52 -27.84 20.84
N LYS A 231 -0.89 -26.80 21.59
CA LYS A 231 -1.18 -26.82 23.03
C LYS A 231 -2.48 -26.06 23.24
N LEU A 232 -3.19 -26.32 24.33
CA LEU A 232 -4.40 -25.56 24.68
C LEU A 232 -4.00 -24.29 25.41
N SER A 233 -4.66 -23.17 25.07
CA SER A 233 -4.47 -21.93 25.82
C SER A 233 -5.10 -22.06 27.22
N PRO A 234 -4.64 -21.29 28.23
CA PRO A 234 -5.25 -21.34 29.57
C PRO A 234 -6.73 -20.97 29.60
N ASN A 235 -7.18 -20.20 28.60
CA ASN A 235 -8.56 -19.76 28.44
C ASN A 235 -9.31 -20.58 27.38
N ALA A 236 -8.76 -21.72 26.94
CA ALA A 236 -9.40 -22.59 25.97
C ALA A 236 -10.64 -23.24 26.60
N THR A 237 -11.81 -23.01 26.01
CA THR A 237 -13.01 -23.75 26.37
C THR A 237 -12.89 -25.15 25.77
N ILE A 238 -12.38 -26.09 26.56
CA ILE A 238 -12.31 -27.50 26.19
C ILE A 238 -13.75 -28.02 26.12
N GLN A 239 -14.23 -28.39 24.93
CA GLN A 239 -15.39 -29.28 24.85
C GLN A 239 -14.92 -30.68 25.26
N PRO A 240 -15.42 -31.24 26.37
CA PRO A 240 -14.91 -32.51 26.88
C PRO A 240 -15.29 -33.65 25.92
N VAL A 241 -14.28 -34.23 25.27
CA VAL A 241 -14.38 -35.61 24.76
C VAL A 241 -14.02 -36.51 25.93
N PHE A 242 -15.04 -37.08 26.58
CA PHE A 242 -14.87 -37.96 27.73
C PHE A 242 -14.16 -39.26 27.32
N GLN A 243 -12.96 -39.48 27.84
CA GLN A 243 -12.38 -40.81 28.03
C GLN A 243 -11.56 -40.76 29.31
N HIS A 244 -11.89 -41.60 30.28
CA HIS A 244 -11.16 -41.74 31.56
C HIS A 244 -9.68 -42.00 31.26
N GLU A 245 -8.80 -41.04 31.52
CA GLU A 245 -7.37 -41.30 31.62
C GLU A 245 -7.15 -42.19 32.85
N MET A 246 -6.52 -43.35 32.67
CA MET A 246 -6.09 -44.17 33.80
C MET A 246 -4.74 -43.62 34.27
N ASP A 247 -4.70 -43.02 35.46
CA ASP A 247 -3.52 -42.39 36.08
C ASP A 247 -2.42 -43.38 36.53
N ASN A 248 -2.36 -44.56 35.93
CA ASN A 248 -1.29 -45.53 36.19
C ASN A 248 -0.16 -45.29 35.19
N VAL A 249 0.77 -44.40 35.52
CA VAL A 249 2.01 -44.19 34.74
C VAL A 249 2.95 -45.36 35.02
N SER A 250 3.33 -46.12 33.98
CA SER A 250 4.29 -47.21 34.09
C SER A 250 5.73 -46.72 33.88
N ASP A 251 6.74 -47.45 34.40
CA ASP A 251 8.16 -47.09 34.27
C ASP A 251 8.60 -46.92 32.81
N GLU A 252 8.02 -47.71 31.89
CA GLU A 252 8.31 -47.60 30.46
C GLU A 252 7.77 -46.29 29.87
N LEU A 253 6.60 -45.81 30.33
CA LEU A 253 6.06 -44.52 29.91
C LEU A 253 6.87 -43.36 30.48
N VAL A 254 7.40 -43.46 31.72
CA VAL A 254 8.32 -42.46 32.28
C VAL A 254 9.59 -42.34 31.44
N ARG A 255 10.18 -43.47 31.03
CA ARG A 255 11.35 -43.46 30.11
C ARG A 255 10.99 -42.83 28.77
N LEU A 256 9.81 -43.15 28.24
CA LEU A 256 9.33 -42.58 26.98
C LEU A 256 9.08 -41.07 27.05
N GLN A 257 8.73 -40.52 28.22
CA GLN A 257 8.69 -39.06 28.43
C GLN A 257 10.06 -38.40 28.26
N GLY A 258 11.13 -39.11 28.62
CA GLY A 258 12.53 -38.68 28.42
C GLY A 258 13.03 -38.86 26.98
N GLY A 259 12.21 -39.40 26.08
CA GLY A 259 12.57 -39.71 24.69
C GLY A 259 13.22 -41.07 24.50
N ASP A 260 13.38 -41.86 25.57
CA ASP A 260 13.97 -43.18 25.50
C ASP A 260 12.90 -44.24 25.22
N ALA A 261 12.98 -44.86 24.03
CA ALA A 261 12.14 -45.99 23.71
C ALA A 261 12.33 -47.14 24.74
N PRO A 262 11.31 -47.98 24.98
CA PRO A 262 11.44 -49.19 25.79
C PRO A 262 12.57 -50.08 25.26
N ALA A 263 13.40 -50.61 26.16
CA ALA A 263 14.55 -51.43 25.79
C ALA A 263 14.10 -52.67 25.01
N GLY A 264 14.78 -52.97 23.90
CA GLY A 264 14.45 -54.12 23.04
C GLY A 264 13.22 -53.91 22.14
N SER A 265 12.62 -52.72 22.12
CA SER A 265 11.49 -52.43 21.23
C SER A 265 11.93 -52.12 19.79
N LYS A 266 11.15 -52.60 18.82
CA LYS A 266 11.31 -52.31 17.40
C LYS A 266 10.51 -51.05 17.06
N PRO A 267 11.11 -50.02 16.43
CA PRO A 267 10.35 -48.88 15.93
C PRO A 267 9.46 -49.31 14.77
N LEU A 268 8.23 -48.81 14.75
CA LEU A 268 7.22 -49.07 13.72
C LEU A 268 6.76 -47.75 13.08
N SER A 269 6.39 -47.83 11.80
CA SER A 269 5.85 -46.70 11.06
C SER A 269 4.34 -46.57 11.27
N VAL A 270 3.87 -45.34 11.47
CA VAL A 270 2.45 -45.00 11.60
C VAL A 270 1.99 -44.26 10.34
N ALA A 271 1.29 -44.95 9.46
CA ALA A 271 0.72 -44.35 8.25
C ALA A 271 -0.57 -43.58 8.59
N GLY A 272 -0.81 -42.45 7.92
CA GLY A 272 -2.05 -41.66 8.06
C GLY A 272 -2.11 -40.72 9.26
N LEU A 273 -1.16 -40.82 10.21
CA LEU A 273 -1.03 -39.90 11.34
C LEU A 273 0.37 -39.30 11.41
N PRO A 274 0.60 -38.10 10.85
CA PRO A 274 1.91 -37.45 10.92
C PRO A 274 2.30 -37.15 12.37
N ASN A 275 3.61 -37.03 12.63
CA ASN A 275 4.19 -36.74 13.95
C ASN A 275 3.80 -37.76 15.04
N SER A 276 3.51 -38.99 14.63
CA SER A 276 3.23 -40.13 15.52
C SER A 276 4.42 -41.09 15.49
N GLU A 277 4.76 -41.65 16.64
CA GLU A 277 5.82 -42.63 16.78
C GLU A 277 5.26 -43.87 17.49
N ALA A 278 5.73 -45.03 17.07
CA ALA A 278 5.30 -46.31 17.59
C ALA A 278 6.49 -47.22 17.82
N TRP A 279 6.46 -47.98 18.92
CA TRP A 279 7.44 -49.01 19.22
C TRP A 279 6.74 -50.27 19.71
N TYR A 280 7.32 -51.42 19.40
CA TYR A 280 6.77 -52.71 19.76
C TYR A 280 7.83 -53.58 20.43
N ASP A 281 7.58 -54.02 21.67
CA ASP A 281 8.51 -54.85 22.45
C ASP A 281 8.28 -56.37 22.29
N GLY A 282 7.32 -56.77 21.45
CA GLY A 282 6.91 -58.17 21.30
C GLY A 282 5.64 -58.54 22.07
N GLN A 283 5.17 -57.69 22.99
CA GLN A 283 3.93 -57.90 23.76
C GLN A 283 3.02 -56.68 23.73
N HIS A 284 3.57 -55.48 23.84
CA HIS A 284 2.85 -54.23 23.92
C HIS A 284 3.34 -53.25 22.86
N LEU A 285 2.39 -52.41 22.46
CA LEU A 285 2.65 -51.31 21.56
C LEU A 285 2.70 -50.02 22.38
N TYR A 286 3.78 -49.27 22.21
CA TYR A 286 3.98 -47.97 22.83
C TYR A 286 3.76 -46.91 21.77
N LEU A 287 2.89 -45.96 22.06
CA LEU A 287 2.49 -44.92 21.13
C LEU A 287 2.82 -43.56 21.72
N SER A 288 3.43 -42.72 20.90
CA SER A 288 3.66 -41.31 21.20
C SER A 288 2.92 -40.52 20.12
N LEU A 289 1.83 -39.85 20.51
CA LEU A 289 0.84 -39.30 19.58
C LEU A 289 0.66 -37.79 19.79
N PRO A 290 0.32 -37.05 18.72
CA PRO A 290 0.04 -35.61 18.81
C PRO A 290 -1.36 -35.28 19.37
N GLY A 291 -2.22 -36.29 19.58
CA GLY A 291 -3.59 -36.12 20.06
C GLY A 291 -4.07 -37.29 20.91
N ARG A 292 -5.26 -37.16 21.51
CA ARG A 292 -5.82 -38.15 22.44
C ARG A 292 -6.18 -39.43 21.71
N LEU A 293 -5.74 -40.58 22.21
CA LEU A 293 -6.11 -41.88 21.67
C LEU A 293 -7.58 -42.20 21.98
N LEU A 294 -8.37 -42.47 20.94
CA LEU A 294 -9.75 -42.94 21.05
C LEU A 294 -9.81 -44.47 21.00
N LEU A 295 -9.08 -45.06 20.05
CA LEU A 295 -8.98 -46.50 19.85
C LEU A 295 -7.55 -46.88 19.46
N PRO A 296 -7.00 -48.00 19.96
CA PRO A 296 -7.60 -48.92 20.92
C PRO A 296 -7.65 -48.31 22.34
N PRO A 297 -8.36 -48.93 23.29
CA PRO A 297 -8.30 -48.53 24.70
C PRO A 297 -6.87 -48.64 25.25
N PRO A 298 -6.38 -47.62 25.99
CA PRO A 298 -5.05 -47.68 26.59
C PRO A 298 -5.01 -48.55 27.85
N ILE A 299 -3.91 -49.28 28.03
CA ILE A 299 -3.59 -50.02 29.27
C ILE A 299 -2.98 -49.05 30.29
N ASN A 300 -2.06 -48.20 29.83
CA ASN A 300 -1.48 -47.10 30.58
C ASN A 300 -1.46 -45.85 29.71
N SER A 301 -1.60 -44.69 30.33
CA SER A 301 -1.52 -43.40 29.67
C SER A 301 -0.64 -42.44 30.46
N SER A 302 0.02 -41.54 29.75
CA SER A 302 0.77 -40.44 30.35
C SER A 302 0.88 -39.28 29.37
N ILE A 303 1.17 -38.09 29.89
CA ILE A 303 1.44 -36.90 29.07
C ILE A 303 2.89 -36.51 29.32
N SER A 304 3.67 -36.42 28.25
CA SER A 304 5.05 -35.94 28.33
C SER A 304 5.10 -34.44 28.66
N PRO A 305 6.20 -33.94 29.25
CA PRO A 305 6.41 -32.50 29.47
C PRO A 305 6.33 -31.67 28.17
N THR A 306 6.58 -32.29 27.00
CA THR A 306 6.47 -31.68 25.67
C THR A 306 5.04 -31.72 25.10
N GLY A 307 4.05 -32.19 25.86
CA GLY A 307 2.64 -32.21 25.49
C GLY A 307 2.24 -33.36 24.55
N ARG A 308 3.12 -34.35 24.32
CA ARG A 308 2.76 -35.58 23.59
C ARG A 308 1.99 -36.53 24.48
N TYR A 309 0.99 -37.20 23.91
CA TYR A 309 0.21 -38.23 24.58
C TYR A 309 0.90 -39.57 24.39
N LEU A 310 1.26 -40.20 25.51
CA LEU A 310 1.97 -41.46 25.57
C LEU A 310 1.01 -42.57 26.01
N TYR A 311 1.00 -43.68 25.29
CA TYR A 311 0.12 -44.80 25.59
C TYR A 311 0.86 -46.13 25.51
N LYS A 312 0.54 -47.02 26.44
CA LYS A 312 0.82 -48.46 26.33
C LYS A 312 -0.49 -49.14 25.95
N VAL A 313 -0.52 -49.85 24.83
CA VAL A 313 -1.74 -50.50 24.32
C VAL A 313 -1.45 -51.94 23.90
N ALA A 314 -2.51 -52.74 23.80
CA ALA A 314 -2.41 -54.07 23.20
C ALA A 314 -2.04 -53.97 21.70
N PRO A 315 -1.34 -54.96 21.14
CA PRO A 315 -0.91 -54.91 19.75
C PRO A 315 -2.09 -54.77 18.78
N THR A 316 -2.08 -53.70 17.99
CA THR A 316 -3.11 -53.40 16.99
C THR A 316 -2.48 -52.74 15.79
N THR A 317 -3.06 -52.97 14.61
CA THR A 317 -2.68 -52.26 13.39
C THR A 317 -3.49 -50.99 13.19
N TYR A 318 -4.66 -50.84 13.83
CA TYR A 318 -5.51 -49.67 13.67
C TYR A 318 -5.48 -48.80 14.92
N ILE A 319 -5.26 -47.50 14.71
CA ILE A 319 -5.34 -46.48 15.74
C ILE A 319 -6.24 -45.33 15.29
N SER A 320 -7.00 -44.76 16.22
CA SER A 320 -7.80 -43.57 15.99
C SER A 320 -7.61 -42.58 17.13
N ILE A 321 -7.41 -41.31 16.77
CA ILE A 321 -7.12 -40.23 17.71
C ILE A 321 -8.12 -39.08 17.52
N SER A 322 -8.34 -38.31 18.58
CA SER A 322 -8.88 -36.96 18.50
C SER A 322 -7.71 -35.98 18.47
N LEU A 323 -7.57 -35.25 17.37
CA LEU A 323 -6.58 -34.21 17.19
C LEU A 323 -7.34 -32.91 16.91
N ASN A 324 -7.23 -31.93 17.81
CA ASN A 324 -7.90 -30.63 17.68
C ASN A 324 -9.43 -30.73 17.55
N GLY A 325 -10.04 -31.75 18.15
CA GLY A 325 -11.49 -32.02 18.05
C GLY A 325 -11.89 -32.91 16.86
N ASP A 326 -11.01 -33.06 15.86
CA ASP A 326 -11.27 -33.93 14.71
C ASP A 326 -10.79 -35.36 14.97
N ARG A 327 -11.60 -36.33 14.53
CA ARG A 327 -11.21 -37.73 14.53
C ARG A 327 -10.30 -38.03 13.35
N ARG A 328 -9.11 -38.54 13.62
CA ARG A 328 -8.19 -39.07 12.60
C ARG A 328 -7.86 -40.53 12.88
N SER A 329 -7.42 -41.24 11.87
CA SER A 329 -7.05 -42.66 11.96
C SER A 329 -5.71 -42.90 11.31
N GLY A 330 -4.95 -43.84 11.88
CA GLY A 330 -3.68 -44.29 11.33
C GLY A 330 -3.58 -45.81 11.37
N THR A 331 -2.63 -46.31 10.58
CA THR A 331 -2.33 -47.73 10.47
C THR A 331 -0.87 -47.97 10.84
N ILE A 332 -0.63 -48.92 11.73
CA ILE A 332 0.70 -49.35 12.12
C ILE A 332 1.18 -50.39 11.13
N GLN A 333 2.30 -50.07 10.49
CA GLN A 333 2.92 -50.92 9.48
C GLN A 333 3.90 -51.89 10.14
N ASP A 334 4.08 -53.06 9.53
CA ASP A 334 5.10 -54.06 9.88
C ASP A 334 5.03 -54.61 11.32
N LEU A 335 3.87 -54.51 11.97
CA LEU A 335 3.60 -55.15 13.27
C LEU A 335 3.62 -56.68 13.17
N TYR A 336 3.09 -57.22 12.07
CA TYR A 336 3.02 -58.65 11.77
C TYR A 336 3.77 -58.97 10.47
N SER A 337 5.05 -58.61 10.37
CA SER A 337 5.86 -59.02 9.20
C SER A 337 6.13 -60.52 9.26
N VAL A 338 5.50 -61.30 8.37
CA VAL A 338 5.83 -62.71 8.16
C VAL A 338 6.81 -62.80 7.00
N ASP A 339 8.04 -63.25 7.28
CA ASP A 339 8.98 -63.66 6.24
C ASP A 339 8.45 -64.93 5.57
N ILE A 340 7.74 -64.76 4.44
CA ILE A 340 7.34 -65.90 3.61
C ILE A 340 8.59 -66.37 2.86
N LYS A 341 9.36 -67.26 3.50
CA LYS A 341 10.34 -68.08 2.80
C LYS A 341 9.57 -69.05 1.92
N ARG A 342 9.39 -68.72 0.63
CA ARG A 342 8.94 -69.70 -0.37
C ARG A 342 9.92 -70.87 -0.34
N ALA A 343 9.46 -72.02 0.15
CA ALA A 343 10.21 -73.26 -0.03
C ALA A 343 10.31 -73.52 -1.54
N LYS A 344 11.53 -73.74 -2.05
CA LYS A 344 11.73 -74.20 -3.44
C LYS A 344 10.90 -75.47 -3.62
N THR A 345 9.88 -75.40 -4.47
CA THR A 345 9.03 -76.55 -4.75
C THR A 345 9.75 -77.45 -5.76
N VAL A 346 9.42 -78.74 -5.74
CA VAL A 346 10.02 -79.76 -6.63
C VAL A 346 9.72 -79.49 -8.11
N PHE A 347 8.81 -78.55 -8.40
CA PHE A 347 8.43 -78.12 -9.75
C PHE A 347 9.37 -77.07 -10.37
N ASP A 348 10.29 -76.47 -9.60
CA ASP A 348 11.29 -75.52 -10.13
C ASP A 348 12.42 -76.22 -10.93
N LYS A 349 12.43 -77.56 -11.01
CA LYS A 349 13.33 -78.32 -11.87
C LYS A 349 12.53 -79.07 -12.94
N GLY A 350 12.32 -78.43 -14.08
CA GLY A 350 11.90 -79.18 -15.26
C GLY A 350 11.27 -78.38 -16.38
N VAL A 351 12.05 -77.53 -17.05
CA VAL A 351 11.93 -77.39 -18.51
C VAL A 351 13.36 -77.28 -19.04
N LYS A 352 13.83 -78.35 -19.68
CA LYS A 352 14.98 -78.32 -20.58
C LYS A 352 14.45 -78.18 -22.00
#